data_AF-A0A3M8DNQ5-F1
#
_entry.id   AF-A0A3M8DNQ5-F1
#
_cell.length_a   1.000
_cell.length_b   1.000
_cell.length_c   1.000
_cell.angle_alpha   90.00
_cell.angle_beta   90.00
_cell.angle_gamma   90.00
#
_symmetry.space_group_name_H-M   'P 1'
#
loop_
_entity.id
_entity.type
_entity.pdbx_description
1 polymer ?
#
loop_
_entity_poly.entity_id
_entity_poly.type
_entity_poly.pdbx_seq_one_letter_code
_entity_poly.pdbx_strand_id
1 'polypeptide(L)'
;MFLTHFLTCLIVSSFSMAVILLTKKIFQRNLSARWHYNIWYLLFVALLIPFIPKPLLSLGSAFPLDAFHSDSWLGGLEAIAQSPAQEKANWLNDFAVSVDRATPAYLDHLVVIIWVAGMLLFTVPAIHAVLKMEKIKKSTSRIQNPELLRLLEECKQRVQLSGELIVGESPLVQSPMMFGLRRTYIVFPLGFQEWLSQNEIRYVLLHELSHSKNKDNLSNFLIVLFQLLYWFSPLVWIAFREMRVDREIACDSDVLQTLDERSHVEYGHTIIQFVGKVSKQKRFVLESEMGSSKEQLKRRIQKIATFQMESTQLRTKSIAVFILAGAIVISQIPLVTAIANDNTSYPFHGDNADYEDLASFFAGYDGSFVLYDQKADRYSIYNKQQSESRVSPDSTYKIYSALFALESHVITNDHSTLAWRGVPSPYAEWNRDQTLNTAMKSSVNWYFQELDQATGIDHLQAYLSQIGYGNENVSGGVDSFWMESSLKISPVEQVLLLRSFYFNQFGFQEPHIQTVKNAIALEEKDGALLSGKTGTGAVNHKETNGWFIGYVETKGNTYFFATNIQGKEHSSGSKAAEITLSILKEKGIYESPRRVNR
;
A
#
# COMPACT_ATOMS: atom_id res chain seq x y z
N MET A 1 -2.35 -4.61 -5.25
CA MET A 1 -2.89 -3.87 -6.41
C MET A 1 -2.14 -2.54 -6.55
N PHE A 2 -1.74 -2.13 -7.76
CA PHE A 2 -1.09 -0.82 -7.97
C PHE A 2 -2.09 0.33 -7.87
N LEU A 3 -3.34 0.10 -8.27
CA LEU A 3 -4.43 1.05 -8.14
C LEU A 3 -4.64 1.51 -6.70
N THR A 4 -4.58 0.60 -5.73
CA THR A 4 -4.73 0.97 -4.30
C THR A 4 -3.60 1.89 -3.85
N HIS A 5 -2.35 1.60 -4.22
CA HIS A 5 -1.21 2.48 -3.94
C HIS A 5 -1.36 3.85 -4.60
N PHE A 6 -1.86 3.90 -5.83
CA PHE A 6 -2.12 5.14 -6.56
C PHE A 6 -3.18 6.01 -5.86
N LEU A 7 -4.28 5.39 -5.40
CA LEU A 7 -5.33 6.07 -4.63
C LEU A 7 -4.83 6.56 -3.27
N THR A 8 -4.04 5.74 -2.55
CA THR A 8 -3.40 6.14 -1.29
C THR A 8 -2.52 7.37 -1.49
N CYS A 9 -1.73 7.42 -2.57
CA CYS A 9 -0.94 8.60 -2.94
C CYS A 9 -1.79 9.87 -3.13
N LEU A 10 -2.96 9.76 -3.78
CA LEU A 10 -3.87 10.89 -3.95
C LEU A 10 -4.45 11.39 -2.63
N ILE A 11 -4.89 10.47 -1.76
CA ILE A 11 -5.47 10.81 -0.46
C ILE A 11 -4.43 11.50 0.42
N VAL A 12 -3.25 10.90 0.57
CA VAL A 12 -2.16 11.43 1.42
C VAL A 12 -1.69 12.80 0.93
N SER A 13 -1.47 12.95 -0.38
CA SER A 13 -1.03 14.22 -0.96
C SER A 13 -2.07 15.34 -0.80
N SER A 14 -3.35 15.02 -0.98
CA SER A 14 -4.46 15.98 -0.86
C SER A 14 -4.65 16.45 0.58
N PHE A 15 -4.69 15.50 1.54
CA PHE A 15 -4.83 15.82 2.96
C PHE A 15 -3.65 16.66 3.46
N SER A 16 -2.42 16.25 3.15
CA SER A 16 -1.21 16.96 3.58
C SER A 16 -1.14 18.37 3.01
N MET A 17 -1.54 18.56 1.75
CA MET A 17 -1.64 19.88 1.13
C MET A 17 -2.68 20.76 1.86
N ALA A 18 -3.85 20.22 2.19
CA ALA A 18 -4.88 20.95 2.92
C ALA A 18 -4.40 21.39 4.30
N VAL A 19 -3.73 20.50 5.05
CA VAL A 19 -3.14 20.81 6.36
C VAL A 19 -2.13 21.95 6.23
N ILE A 20 -1.17 21.85 5.30
CA ILE A 20 -0.13 22.88 5.13
C ILE A 20 -0.73 24.24 4.78
N LEU A 21 -1.66 24.30 3.81
CA LEU A 21 -2.32 25.56 3.44
C LEU A 21 -3.12 26.16 4.60
N LEU A 22 -3.85 25.32 5.34
CA LEU A 22 -4.66 25.75 6.49
C LEU A 22 -3.77 26.28 7.62
N THR A 23 -2.67 25.58 7.95
CA THR A 23 -1.69 26.05 8.92
C THR A 23 -1.11 27.41 8.51
N LYS A 24 -0.71 27.57 7.24
CA LYS A 24 -0.19 28.85 6.74
C LYS A 24 -1.20 29.97 6.80
N LYS A 25 -2.47 29.68 6.51
CA LYS A 25 -3.57 30.65 6.56
C LYS A 25 -3.88 31.08 8.00
N ILE A 26 -3.99 30.14 8.93
CA ILE A 26 -4.30 30.40 10.34
C ILE A 26 -3.15 31.14 11.03
N PHE A 27 -1.92 30.65 10.85
CA PHE A 27 -0.74 31.17 11.54
C PHE A 27 0.05 32.18 10.70
N GLN A 28 -0.58 32.83 9.71
CA GLN A 28 0.10 33.75 8.79
C GLN A 28 0.88 34.88 9.48
N ARG A 29 0.40 35.37 10.64
CA ARG A 29 1.03 36.42 11.46
C ARG A 29 2.04 35.88 12.47
N ASN A 30 2.04 34.57 12.71
CA ASN A 30 2.86 33.88 13.69
C ASN A 30 4.00 33.07 13.05
N LEU A 31 4.09 33.09 11.72
CA LEU A 31 5.14 32.46 10.94
C LEU A 31 6.05 33.51 10.31
N SER A 32 7.35 33.41 10.58
CA SER A 32 8.36 34.16 9.82
C SER A 32 8.35 33.79 8.33
N ALA A 33 8.96 34.61 7.48
CA ALA A 33 9.12 34.30 6.06
C ALA A 33 9.84 32.97 5.83
N ARG A 34 10.90 32.70 6.61
CA ARG A 34 11.66 31.45 6.56
C ARG A 34 10.80 30.24 6.93
N TRP A 35 9.94 30.36 7.93
CA TRP A 35 9.08 29.25 8.34
C TRP A 35 7.85 29.04 7.45
N HIS A 36 7.38 30.08 6.75
CA HIS A 36 6.45 29.92 5.62
C HIS A 36 7.05 29.06 4.50
N TYR A 37 8.36 29.16 4.27
CA TYR A 37 9.07 28.27 3.34
C TYR A 37 9.28 26.88 3.94
N ASN A 38 9.79 26.78 5.18
CA ASN A 38 10.15 25.50 5.77
C ASN A 38 8.97 24.53 5.96
N ILE A 39 7.75 25.03 6.20
CA ILE A 39 6.59 24.15 6.37
C ILE A 39 6.33 23.25 5.15
N TRP A 40 6.75 23.67 3.96
CA TRP A 40 6.63 22.85 2.74
C TRP A 40 7.48 21.59 2.77
N TYR A 41 8.54 21.51 3.59
CA TYR A 41 9.31 20.26 3.73
C TYR A 41 8.47 19.12 4.33
N LEU A 42 7.40 19.44 5.08
CA LEU A 42 6.43 18.43 5.53
C LEU A 42 5.71 17.74 4.37
N LEU A 43 5.55 18.43 3.23
CA LEU A 43 4.96 17.83 2.04
C LEU A 43 5.87 16.74 1.46
N PHE A 44 7.19 16.95 1.43
CA PHE A 44 8.08 15.87 0.98
C PHE A 44 8.00 14.64 1.87
N VAL A 45 7.94 14.84 3.19
CA VAL A 45 7.75 13.74 4.15
C VAL A 45 6.44 13.03 3.87
N ALA A 46 5.34 13.77 3.69
CA ALA A 46 4.03 13.20 3.37
C ALA A 46 4.03 12.36 2.09
N LEU A 47 4.65 12.88 1.01
CA LEU A 47 4.74 12.21 -0.28
C LEU A 47 5.62 10.95 -0.25
N LEU A 48 6.39 10.72 0.82
CA LEU A 48 7.13 9.47 1.01
C LEU A 48 6.34 8.42 1.78
N ILE A 49 5.31 8.81 2.54
CA ILE A 49 4.53 7.89 3.40
C ILE A 49 4.01 6.66 2.62
N PRO A 50 3.38 6.81 1.42
CA PRO A 50 2.86 5.66 0.67
C PRO A 50 3.93 4.66 0.20
N PHE A 51 5.21 5.04 0.26
CA PHE A 51 6.34 4.22 -0.19
C PHE A 51 7.13 3.59 0.96
N ILE A 52 6.75 3.85 2.21
CA ILE A 52 7.44 3.24 3.36
C ILE A 52 7.05 1.76 3.43
N PRO A 53 8.02 0.82 3.46
CA PRO A 53 7.73 -0.61 3.54
C PRO A 53 6.91 -0.96 4.78
N LYS A 54 5.88 -1.81 4.61
CA LYS A 54 4.97 -2.26 5.68
C LYS A 54 5.67 -2.70 6.99
N PRO A 55 6.81 -3.43 6.97
CA PRO A 55 7.48 -3.86 8.22
C PRO A 55 7.96 -2.69 9.09
N LEU A 56 8.29 -1.55 8.48
CA LEU A 56 8.76 -0.34 9.17
C LEU A 56 7.60 0.49 9.76
N LEU A 57 6.36 0.20 9.37
CA LEU A 57 5.16 0.93 9.74
C LEU A 57 4.30 0.20 10.80
N SER A 58 4.77 -0.94 11.33
CA SER A 58 4.10 -1.72 12.37
C SER A 58 4.15 -1.02 13.75
N LEU A 59 3.59 0.19 13.82
CA LEU A 59 3.34 0.93 15.04
C LEU A 59 1.84 0.95 15.27
N GLY A 60 1.35 -0.06 15.99
CA GLY A 60 0.08 -0.03 16.72
C GLY A 60 -1.19 -0.29 15.91
N SER A 61 -1.80 -1.45 16.15
CA SER A 61 -3.18 -1.85 15.83
C SER A 61 -4.25 -1.05 16.60
N ALA A 62 -4.13 0.28 16.66
CA ALA A 62 -4.92 1.12 17.57
C ALA A 62 -6.16 1.78 16.94
N PHE A 63 -6.41 1.59 15.65
CA PHE A 63 -7.56 2.20 14.98
C PHE A 63 -8.23 1.21 14.01
N PRO A 64 -9.41 0.65 14.37
CA PRO A 64 -10.25 -0.05 13.42
C PRO A 64 -10.98 1.00 12.57
N LEU A 65 -10.62 1.12 11.30
CA LEU A 65 -11.33 1.99 10.34
C LEU A 65 -11.97 1.13 9.25
N ASP A 66 -12.91 0.26 9.64
CA ASP A 66 -13.63 -0.65 8.72
C ASP A 66 -14.72 0.03 7.89
N ALA A 67 -14.67 1.35 7.72
CA ALA A 67 -15.79 2.12 7.18
C ALA A 67 -15.78 2.38 5.65
N PHE A 68 -14.83 1.82 4.88
CA PHE A 68 -14.71 2.16 3.45
C PHE A 68 -14.53 1.01 2.45
N HIS A 69 -14.73 -0.24 2.85
CA HIS A 69 -14.77 -1.37 1.90
C HIS A 69 -16.22 -1.75 1.58
N SER A 70 -16.83 -0.99 0.67
CA SER A 70 -18.03 -1.41 -0.04
C SER A 70 -17.65 -1.65 -1.51
N ASP A 71 -16.94 -2.75 -1.79
CA ASP A 71 -16.97 -3.29 -3.14
C ASP A 71 -18.29 -4.05 -3.28
N SER A 72 -19.31 -3.31 -3.74
CA SER A 72 -20.56 -3.88 -4.21
C SER A 72 -20.29 -4.79 -5.39
N TRP A 73 -20.30 -6.10 -5.15
CA TRP A 73 -20.20 -7.12 -6.19
C TRP A 73 -21.55 -7.23 -6.93
N LEU A 74 -21.53 -6.90 -8.22
CA LEU A 74 -22.55 -7.28 -9.21
C LEU A 74 -21.83 -8.11 -10.28
N GLY A 75 -21.49 -9.36 -9.95
CA GLY A 75 -20.93 -10.35 -10.88
C GLY A 75 -21.79 -11.60 -10.85
N GLY A 76 -22.17 -12.12 -12.02
CA GLY A 76 -22.91 -13.37 -12.13
C GLY A 76 -22.05 -14.56 -11.73
N LEU A 77 -22.61 -15.48 -10.97
CA LEU A 77 -21.99 -16.76 -10.63
C LEU A 77 -22.18 -17.72 -11.81
N GLU A 78 -21.08 -18.12 -12.46
CA GLU A 78 -21.11 -19.09 -13.55
C GLU A 78 -20.33 -20.37 -13.18
N ALA A 79 -20.87 -21.51 -13.61
CA ALA A 79 -20.32 -22.82 -13.34
C ALA A 79 -19.09 -23.14 -14.20
N ILE A 80 -18.15 -23.92 -13.67
CA ILE A 80 -17.12 -24.55 -14.50
C ILE A 80 -17.61 -25.94 -14.92
N ALA A 81 -17.63 -26.21 -16.24
CA ALA A 81 -18.01 -27.49 -16.80
C ALA A 81 -17.01 -28.60 -16.39
N GLN A 82 -17.54 -29.75 -15.96
CA GLN A 82 -16.74 -30.92 -15.56
C GLN A 82 -15.97 -31.52 -16.75
N SER A 83 -14.74 -31.96 -16.51
CA SER A 83 -14.09 -32.98 -17.35
C SER A 83 -14.67 -34.37 -17.04
N PRO A 84 -14.73 -35.30 -18.02
CA PRO A 84 -15.43 -36.58 -17.84
C PRO A 84 -14.78 -37.42 -16.75
N ALA A 85 -15.59 -37.87 -15.80
CA ALA A 85 -15.18 -38.65 -14.64
C ALA A 85 -14.69 -40.06 -15.03
N GLN A 86 -13.50 -40.40 -14.53
CA GLN A 86 -13.06 -41.77 -14.28
C GLN A 86 -13.50 -42.10 -12.85
N GLU A 87 -14.10 -43.28 -12.59
CA GLU A 87 -14.66 -43.68 -11.29
C GLU A 87 -13.70 -43.41 -10.12
N LYS A 88 -13.89 -42.28 -9.42
CA LYS A 88 -13.23 -41.89 -8.17
C LYS A 88 -14.24 -41.96 -7.02
N ALA A 89 -13.77 -42.00 -5.77
CA ALA A 89 -14.66 -42.01 -4.61
C ALA A 89 -15.63 -40.80 -4.66
N ASN A 90 -16.93 -41.04 -4.42
CA ASN A 90 -18.00 -40.07 -4.65
C ASN A 90 -17.87 -38.72 -3.90
N TRP A 91 -17.00 -38.63 -2.88
CA TRP A 91 -16.73 -37.40 -2.13
C TRP A 91 -15.61 -36.52 -2.73
N LEU A 92 -14.83 -37.07 -3.67
CA LEU A 92 -13.77 -36.35 -4.40
C LEU A 92 -14.31 -35.50 -5.57
N ASN A 93 -15.63 -35.44 -5.79
CA ASN A 93 -16.20 -34.62 -6.83
C ASN A 93 -16.06 -33.12 -6.48
N ASP A 94 -15.51 -32.33 -7.41
CA ASP A 94 -15.38 -30.89 -7.26
C ASP A 94 -16.69 -30.18 -7.64
N PHE A 95 -17.24 -29.44 -6.67
CA PHE A 95 -18.42 -28.60 -6.83
C PHE A 95 -18.01 -27.13 -6.63
N ALA A 96 -17.46 -26.52 -7.67
CA ALA A 96 -16.87 -25.18 -7.64
C ALA A 96 -17.66 -24.21 -8.54
N VAL A 97 -17.93 -23.02 -8.02
CA VAL A 97 -18.54 -21.94 -8.80
C VAL A 97 -17.49 -20.87 -9.02
N SER A 98 -17.35 -20.39 -10.25
CA SER A 98 -16.37 -19.36 -10.59
C SER A 98 -16.83 -17.99 -10.10
N VAL A 99 -15.89 -17.24 -9.54
CA VAL A 99 -16.04 -15.82 -9.26
C VAL A 99 -15.32 -15.03 -10.34
N ASP A 100 -16.04 -14.15 -11.04
CA ASP A 100 -15.46 -13.28 -12.06
C ASP A 100 -14.97 -11.98 -11.42
N ARG A 101 -13.65 -11.84 -11.24
CA ARG A 101 -13.09 -10.59 -10.68
C ARG A 101 -13.27 -9.43 -11.66
N ALA A 102 -14.31 -8.64 -11.38
CA ALA A 102 -14.68 -7.43 -12.12
C ALA A 102 -13.71 -6.25 -11.93
N THR A 103 -12.72 -6.34 -11.02
CA THR A 103 -11.53 -5.48 -11.05
C THR A 103 -10.50 -6.17 -11.96
N PRO A 104 -10.51 -5.84 -13.25
CA PRO A 104 -9.81 -6.66 -14.20
C PRO A 104 -8.33 -6.39 -13.99
N ALA A 105 -7.51 -7.43 -13.94
CA ALA A 105 -6.05 -7.27 -13.82
C ALA A 105 -5.49 -6.28 -14.88
N TYR A 106 -6.17 -6.14 -16.02
CA TYR A 106 -5.86 -5.14 -17.04
C TYR A 106 -5.92 -3.69 -16.53
N LEU A 107 -6.81 -3.34 -15.60
CA LEU A 107 -6.88 -1.96 -15.06
C LEU A 107 -5.64 -1.64 -14.24
N ASP A 108 -5.18 -2.57 -13.41
CA ASP A 108 -3.95 -2.41 -12.63
C ASP A 108 -2.74 -2.23 -13.57
N HIS A 109 -2.64 -3.05 -14.62
CA HIS A 109 -1.60 -2.90 -15.64
C HIS A 109 -1.73 -1.60 -16.44
N LEU A 110 -2.95 -1.20 -16.82
CA LEU A 110 -3.21 0.04 -17.55
C LEU A 110 -2.78 1.26 -16.74
N VAL A 111 -3.11 1.29 -15.44
CA VAL A 111 -2.75 2.39 -14.54
C VAL A 111 -1.22 2.47 -14.36
N VAL A 112 -0.52 1.33 -14.26
CA VAL A 112 0.96 1.29 -14.26
C VAL A 112 1.51 1.87 -15.56
N ILE A 113 1.00 1.42 -16.71
CA ILE A 113 1.46 1.87 -18.03
C ILE A 113 1.25 3.38 -18.18
N ILE A 114 0.07 3.89 -17.82
CA ILE A 114 -0.25 5.33 -17.85
C ILE A 114 0.71 6.09 -16.92
N TRP A 115 0.94 5.59 -15.71
CA TRP A 115 1.84 6.23 -14.75
C TRP A 115 3.28 6.30 -15.27
N VAL A 116 3.83 5.20 -15.81
CA VAL A 116 5.18 5.15 -16.40
C VAL A 116 5.27 6.05 -17.64
N ALA A 117 4.27 6.01 -18.52
CA ALA A 117 4.24 6.83 -19.73
C ALA A 117 4.25 8.33 -19.38
N GLY A 118 3.45 8.74 -18.39
CA GLY A 118 3.48 10.11 -17.89
C GLY A 118 4.83 10.47 -17.26
N MET A 119 5.42 9.60 -16.43
CA MET A 119 6.74 9.85 -15.86
C MET A 119 7.80 10.06 -16.95
N LEU A 120 7.79 9.26 -18.02
CA LEU A 120 8.69 9.43 -19.18
C LEU A 120 8.46 10.77 -19.88
N LEU A 121 7.20 11.13 -20.14
CA LEU A 121 6.83 12.41 -20.77
C LEU A 121 7.34 13.61 -19.96
N PHE A 122 7.12 13.61 -18.64
CA PHE A 122 7.52 14.71 -17.75
C PHE A 122 9.02 14.72 -17.43
N THR A 123 9.74 13.62 -17.69
CA THR A 123 11.21 13.56 -17.57
C THR A 123 11.89 14.35 -18.69
N VAL A 124 11.26 14.48 -19.86
CA VAL A 124 11.84 15.20 -21.00
C VAL A 124 12.20 16.66 -20.66
N PRO A 125 11.30 17.50 -20.08
CA PRO A 125 11.67 18.84 -19.61
C PRO A 125 12.81 18.86 -18.59
N ALA A 126 12.86 17.88 -17.67
CA ALA A 126 13.91 17.79 -16.67
C ALA A 126 15.28 17.53 -17.32
N ILE A 127 15.35 16.64 -18.31
CA ILE A 127 16.56 16.40 -19.10
C ILE A 127 16.98 17.67 -19.84
N HIS A 128 16.04 18.37 -20.49
CA HIS A 128 16.34 19.63 -21.19
C HIS A 128 16.92 20.68 -20.23
N ALA A 129 16.37 20.80 -19.02
CA ALA A 129 16.89 21.70 -17.99
C ALA A 129 18.32 21.34 -17.59
N VAL A 130 18.62 20.06 -17.34
CA VAL A 130 19.98 19.59 -17.00
C VAL A 130 20.96 19.85 -18.14
N LEU A 131 20.58 19.56 -19.38
CA LEU A 131 21.41 19.83 -20.57
C LEU A 131 21.68 21.33 -20.75
N LYS A 132 20.68 22.18 -20.50
CA LYS A 132 20.84 23.64 -20.52
C LYS A 132 21.82 24.11 -19.44
N MET A 133 21.73 23.56 -18.23
CA MET A 133 22.66 23.87 -17.13
C MET A 133 24.10 23.45 -17.45
N GLU A 134 24.31 22.28 -18.07
CA GLU A 134 25.65 21.85 -18.52
C GLU A 134 26.19 22.73 -19.64
N LYS A 135 25.34 23.21 -20.57
CA LYS A 135 25.75 24.20 -21.58
C LYS A 135 26.18 25.53 -20.94
N ILE A 136 25.38 26.06 -20.01
CA ILE A 136 25.70 27.30 -19.28
C ILE A 136 27.02 27.15 -18.51
N LYS A 137 27.22 26.03 -17.82
CA LYS A 137 28.46 25.73 -17.09
C LYS A 137 29.68 25.73 -18.01
N LYS A 138 29.58 25.14 -19.21
CA LYS A 138 30.66 25.14 -20.20
C LYS A 138 30.94 26.51 -20.79
N SER A 139 29.93 27.38 -20.91
CA SER A 139 30.08 28.75 -21.41
C SER A 139 30.37 29.79 -20.31
N THR A 140 30.55 29.36 -19.06
CA THR A 140 30.80 30.26 -17.93
C THR A 140 32.27 30.67 -17.88
N SER A 141 32.53 31.95 -18.07
CA SER A 141 33.84 32.56 -17.85
C SER A 141 33.95 32.99 -16.40
N ARG A 142 35.01 32.57 -15.69
CA ARG A 142 35.22 32.97 -14.29
C ARG A 142 35.52 34.46 -14.20
N ILE A 143 34.96 35.12 -13.20
CA ILE A 143 35.26 36.52 -12.94
C ILE A 143 36.67 36.65 -12.37
N GLN A 144 37.48 37.52 -12.97
CA GLN A 144 38.86 37.81 -12.55
C GLN A 144 39.02 39.21 -11.94
N ASN A 145 37.97 40.06 -11.97
CA ASN A 145 38.02 41.41 -11.43
C ASN A 145 38.27 41.39 -9.91
N PRO A 146 39.41 41.94 -9.40
CA PRO A 146 39.75 41.91 -7.98
C PRO A 146 38.74 42.62 -7.08
N GLU A 147 38.13 43.71 -7.53
CA GLU A 147 37.15 44.46 -6.75
C GLU A 147 35.88 43.62 -6.51
N LEU A 148 35.44 42.91 -7.55
CA LEU A 148 34.27 42.05 -7.42
C LEU A 148 34.54 40.82 -6.55
N LEU A 149 35.74 40.23 -6.66
CA LEU A 149 36.14 39.13 -5.80
C LEU A 149 36.19 39.56 -4.33
N ARG A 150 36.65 40.78 -4.05
CA ARG A 150 36.60 41.37 -2.71
C ARG A 150 35.15 41.56 -2.24
N LEU A 151 34.29 42.15 -3.07
CA LEU A 151 32.87 42.35 -2.75
C LEU A 151 32.16 41.01 -2.47
N LEU A 152 32.46 39.97 -3.26
CA LEU A 152 31.96 38.61 -3.06
C LEU A 152 32.37 38.06 -1.70
N GLU A 153 33.64 38.21 -1.31
CA GLU A 153 34.13 37.71 -0.03
C GLU A 153 33.52 38.47 1.15
N GLU A 154 33.36 39.79 1.04
CA GLU A 154 32.62 40.60 2.01
C GLU A 154 31.16 40.12 2.17
N CYS A 155 30.49 39.82 1.04
CA CYS A 155 29.13 39.28 1.07
C CYS A 155 29.07 37.87 1.69
N LYS A 156 30.04 36.99 1.36
CA LYS A 156 30.14 35.65 1.96
C LYS A 156 30.31 35.71 3.47
N GLN A 157 31.16 36.63 3.97
CA GLN A 157 31.35 36.84 5.40
C GLN A 157 30.05 37.32 6.07
N ARG A 158 29.34 38.28 5.48
CA ARG A 158 28.04 38.77 5.99
C ARG A 158 26.98 37.68 6.08
N VAL A 159 26.90 36.81 5.07
CA VAL A 159 25.93 35.70 5.02
C VAL A 159 26.40 34.47 5.84
N GLN A 160 27.66 34.47 6.32
CA GLN A 160 28.32 33.40 7.07
C GLN A 160 28.49 32.12 6.25
N LEU A 161 28.94 32.24 5.00
CA LEU A 161 29.11 31.13 4.07
C LEU A 161 30.60 30.81 3.86
N SER A 162 31.02 29.60 4.23
CA SER A 162 32.41 29.12 4.11
C SER A 162 32.68 28.22 2.90
N GLY A 163 31.67 27.93 2.07
CA GLY A 163 31.79 27.00 0.94
C GLY A 163 32.55 27.55 -0.27
N GLU A 164 33.14 26.64 -1.06
CA GLU A 164 33.70 26.98 -2.37
C GLU A 164 32.59 27.25 -3.39
N LEU A 165 32.64 28.43 -4.01
CA LEU A 165 31.71 28.88 -5.03
C LEU A 165 32.46 29.22 -6.31
N ILE A 166 31.87 28.89 -7.46
CA ILE A 166 32.37 29.35 -8.76
C ILE A 166 31.49 30.51 -9.20
N VAL A 167 32.06 31.71 -9.24
CA VAL A 167 31.37 32.90 -9.73
C VAL A 167 31.88 33.25 -11.12
N GLY A 168 30.96 33.44 -12.05
CA GLY A 168 31.26 33.65 -13.46
C GLY A 168 30.21 34.48 -14.17
N GLU A 169 30.46 34.76 -15.44
CA GLU A 169 29.49 35.33 -16.36
C GLU A 169 29.29 34.42 -17.59
N SER A 170 28.11 34.47 -18.20
CA SER A 170 27.78 33.64 -19.36
C SER A 170 26.83 34.37 -20.31
N PRO A 171 27.05 34.30 -21.64
CA PRO A 171 26.13 34.89 -22.62
C PRO A 171 24.78 34.16 -22.69
N LEU A 172 24.69 32.94 -22.16
CA LEU A 172 23.46 32.13 -22.15
C LEU A 172 22.52 32.47 -21.00
N VAL A 173 22.91 33.40 -20.13
CA VAL A 173 22.21 33.78 -18.91
C VAL A 173 21.74 35.22 -19.02
N GLN A 174 20.45 35.45 -18.81
CA GLN A 174 19.83 36.78 -18.88
C GLN A 174 19.53 37.39 -17.49
N SER A 175 19.59 36.56 -16.45
CA SER A 175 19.43 36.94 -15.04
C SER A 175 20.43 36.17 -14.18
N PRO A 176 21.03 36.77 -13.14
CA PRO A 176 21.75 36.06 -12.10
C PRO A 176 20.98 34.81 -11.73
N MET A 177 21.72 33.71 -11.70
CA MET A 177 21.18 32.44 -11.31
C MET A 177 22.25 31.63 -10.60
N MET A 178 21.78 30.89 -9.59
CA MET A 178 22.58 29.95 -8.85
C MET A 178 22.18 28.52 -9.22
N PHE A 179 23.18 27.65 -9.46
CA PHE A 179 22.93 26.24 -9.78
C PHE A 179 24.06 25.28 -9.41
N GLY A 180 23.75 23.98 -9.38
CA GLY A 180 24.69 22.89 -9.07
C GLY A 180 24.53 22.31 -7.66
N LEU A 181 24.64 20.97 -7.53
CA LEU A 181 24.46 20.25 -6.27
C LEU A 181 25.78 19.96 -5.54
N ARG A 182 26.84 19.59 -6.27
CA ARG A 182 28.17 19.28 -5.69
C ARG A 182 29.07 20.50 -5.59
N ARG A 183 29.05 21.36 -6.61
CA ARG A 183 29.73 22.66 -6.65
C ARG A 183 28.70 23.69 -7.07
N THR A 184 28.59 24.77 -6.31
CA THR A 184 27.64 25.84 -6.59
C THR A 184 28.26 26.85 -7.55
N TYR A 185 27.53 27.15 -8.62
CA TYR A 185 27.84 28.16 -9.61
C TYR A 185 26.92 29.35 -9.42
N ILE A 186 27.46 30.56 -9.32
CA ILE A 186 26.70 31.81 -9.40
C ILE A 186 27.10 32.46 -10.72
N VAL A 187 26.15 32.54 -11.66
CA VAL A 187 26.43 33.01 -13.02
C VAL A 187 25.66 34.28 -13.30
N PHE A 188 26.39 35.32 -13.67
CA PHE A 188 25.85 36.61 -14.08
C PHE A 188 25.63 36.67 -15.60
N PRO A 189 24.74 37.56 -16.08
CA PRO A 189 24.68 37.91 -17.50
C PRO A 189 25.99 38.53 -17.97
N LEU A 190 26.38 38.26 -19.22
CA LEU A 190 27.55 38.90 -19.82
C LEU A 190 27.42 40.43 -19.78
N GLY A 191 28.46 41.13 -19.34
CA GLY A 191 28.47 42.60 -19.31
C GLY A 191 27.60 43.23 -18.22
N PHE A 192 27.22 42.48 -17.17
CA PHE A 192 26.39 43.00 -16.07
C PHE A 192 26.96 44.25 -15.37
N GLN A 193 28.28 44.41 -15.39
CA GLN A 193 28.99 45.54 -14.78
C GLN A 193 28.73 46.88 -15.49
N GLU A 194 28.29 46.85 -16.76
CA GLU A 194 28.00 48.07 -17.52
C GLU A 194 26.70 48.76 -17.08
N TRP A 195 25.83 48.03 -16.38
CA TRP A 195 24.46 48.48 -16.12
C TRP A 195 23.95 48.20 -14.72
N LEU A 196 24.79 47.62 -13.86
CA LEU A 196 24.60 47.52 -12.42
C LEU A 196 25.72 48.28 -11.71
N SER A 197 25.34 49.17 -10.79
CA SER A 197 26.24 49.78 -9.83
C SER A 197 26.79 48.74 -8.84
N GLN A 198 27.90 49.04 -8.17
CA GLN A 198 28.46 48.14 -7.15
C GLN A 198 27.46 47.79 -6.04
N ASN A 199 26.61 48.73 -5.62
CA ASN A 199 25.58 48.47 -4.61
C ASN A 199 24.50 47.50 -5.12
N GLU A 200 24.06 47.65 -6.37
CA GLU A 200 23.10 46.72 -6.97
C GLU A 200 23.71 45.31 -7.12
N ILE A 201 24.98 45.22 -7.50
CA ILE A 201 25.71 43.95 -7.57
C ILE A 201 25.82 43.32 -6.17
N ARG A 202 26.09 44.10 -5.13
CA ARG A 202 26.10 43.65 -3.72
C ARG A 202 24.76 43.03 -3.34
N TYR A 203 23.65 43.70 -3.66
CA TYR A 203 22.30 43.20 -3.37
C TYR A 203 21.99 41.88 -4.08
N VAL A 204 22.35 41.76 -5.36
CA VAL A 204 22.21 40.50 -6.11
C VAL A 204 23.07 39.40 -5.50
N LEU A 205 24.33 39.68 -5.18
CA LEU A 205 25.23 38.70 -4.55
C LEU A 205 24.68 38.20 -3.21
N LEU A 206 24.21 39.09 -2.33
CA LEU A 206 23.61 38.70 -1.06
C LEU A 206 22.40 37.78 -1.27
N HIS A 207 21.58 38.04 -2.29
CA HIS A 207 20.43 37.21 -2.65
C HIS A 207 20.85 35.80 -3.12
N GLU A 208 21.75 35.71 -4.11
CA GLU A 208 22.22 34.41 -4.63
C GLU A 208 22.98 33.60 -3.58
N LEU A 209 23.76 34.28 -2.72
CA LEU A 209 24.44 33.65 -1.58
C LEU A 209 23.45 33.13 -0.53
N SER A 210 22.33 33.82 -0.32
CA SER A 210 21.26 33.35 0.57
C SER A 210 20.65 32.02 0.07
N HIS A 211 20.40 31.89 -1.24
CA HIS A 211 19.98 30.60 -1.81
C HIS A 211 21.03 29.50 -1.58
N SER A 212 22.32 29.82 -1.73
CA SER A 212 23.41 28.86 -1.53
C SER A 212 23.52 28.42 -0.07
N LYS A 213 23.39 29.36 0.89
CA LYS A 213 23.38 29.07 2.34
C LYS A 213 22.26 28.10 2.70
N ASN A 214 21.08 28.31 2.12
CA ASN A 214 19.88 27.54 2.42
C ASN A 214 19.76 26.23 1.60
N LYS A 215 20.75 25.92 0.74
CA LYS A 215 20.79 24.73 -0.12
C LYS A 215 19.57 24.60 -1.04
N ASP A 216 19.08 25.72 -1.54
CA ASP A 216 17.84 25.78 -2.32
C ASP A 216 17.87 24.98 -3.63
N ASN A 217 19.07 24.69 -4.16
CA ASN A 217 19.26 23.76 -5.28
C ASN A 217 18.84 22.33 -4.94
N LEU A 218 19.13 21.85 -3.73
CA LEU A 218 18.70 20.53 -3.27
C LEU A 218 17.18 20.49 -3.19
N SER A 219 16.56 21.54 -2.63
CA SER A 219 15.10 21.65 -2.56
C SER A 219 14.47 21.70 -3.94
N ASN A 220 15.09 22.40 -4.91
CA ASN A 220 14.61 22.41 -6.28
C ASN A 220 14.75 21.04 -6.97
N PHE A 221 15.82 20.29 -6.67
CA PHE A 221 15.96 18.91 -7.14
C PHE A 221 14.86 18.01 -6.57
N LEU A 222 14.57 18.12 -5.27
CA LEU A 222 13.47 17.38 -4.63
C LEU A 222 12.12 17.75 -5.26
N ILE A 223 11.85 19.05 -5.48
CA ILE A 223 10.64 19.50 -6.18
C ILE A 223 10.50 18.79 -7.53
N VAL A 224 11.54 18.80 -8.37
CA VAL A 224 11.49 18.15 -9.69
C VAL A 224 11.27 16.64 -9.54
N LEU A 225 11.99 15.97 -8.64
CA LEU A 225 11.84 14.53 -8.38
C LEU A 225 10.39 14.17 -8.03
N PHE A 226 9.79 14.88 -7.07
CA PHE A 226 8.40 14.61 -6.68
C PHE A 226 7.39 15.05 -7.75
N GLN A 227 7.66 16.09 -8.55
CA GLN A 227 6.83 16.42 -9.71
C GLN A 227 6.85 15.32 -10.79
N LEU A 228 7.95 14.58 -10.93
CA LEU A 228 8.01 13.41 -11.83
C LEU A 228 7.20 12.24 -11.28
N LEU A 229 7.34 11.93 -9.99
CA LEU A 229 6.61 10.83 -9.33
C LEU A 229 5.09 11.10 -9.25
N TYR A 230 4.73 12.34 -8.96
CA TYR A 230 3.35 12.82 -8.79
C TYR A 230 2.90 13.70 -9.97
N TRP A 231 3.37 13.40 -11.18
CA TRP A 231 3.05 14.19 -12.38
C TRP A 231 1.54 14.37 -12.58
N PHE A 232 0.77 13.36 -12.18
CA PHE A 232 -0.69 13.32 -12.29
C PHE A 232 -1.43 14.14 -11.23
N SER A 233 -0.77 14.67 -10.20
CA SER A 233 -1.40 15.35 -9.06
C SER A 233 -1.31 16.88 -9.16
N PRO A 234 -2.38 17.59 -9.60
CA PRO A 234 -2.34 19.04 -9.77
C PRO A 234 -2.05 19.78 -8.45
N LEU A 235 -2.47 19.21 -7.31
CA LEU A 235 -2.24 19.78 -5.99
C LEU A 235 -0.74 19.84 -5.65
N VAL A 236 0.03 18.81 -6.01
CA VAL A 236 1.49 18.81 -5.82
C VAL A 236 2.16 19.88 -6.69
N TRP A 237 1.69 20.08 -7.93
CA TRP A 237 2.17 21.15 -8.80
C TRP A 237 1.91 22.55 -8.23
N ILE A 238 0.70 22.78 -7.71
CA ILE A 238 0.33 24.03 -7.05
C ILE A 238 1.17 24.25 -5.79
N ALA A 239 1.35 23.20 -4.97
CA ALA A 239 2.15 23.26 -3.76
C ALA A 239 3.59 23.68 -4.04
N PHE A 240 4.25 23.05 -5.00
CA PHE A 240 5.62 23.39 -5.34
C PHE A 240 5.77 24.73 -6.05
N ARG A 241 4.73 25.20 -6.75
CA ARG A 241 4.67 26.59 -7.21
C ARG A 241 4.69 27.56 -6.03
N GLU A 242 3.83 27.37 -5.03
CA GLU A 242 3.79 28.23 -3.84
C GLU A 242 5.06 28.12 -2.99
N MET A 243 5.62 26.92 -2.85
CA MET A 243 6.91 26.71 -2.18
C MET A 243 8.04 27.52 -2.81
N ARG A 244 8.10 27.61 -4.15
CA ARG A 244 9.06 28.46 -4.85
C ARG A 244 8.85 29.94 -4.52
N VAL A 245 7.60 30.42 -4.46
CA VAL A 245 7.31 31.82 -4.09
C VAL A 245 7.79 32.12 -2.67
N ASP A 246 7.48 31.24 -1.73
CA ASP A 246 7.89 31.42 -0.33
C ASP A 246 9.40 31.34 -0.16
N ARG A 247 10.09 30.53 -0.97
CA ARG A 247 11.56 30.48 -1.02
C ARG A 247 12.16 31.83 -1.40
N GLU A 248 11.65 32.46 -2.46
CA GLU A 248 12.12 33.79 -2.88
C GLU A 248 11.89 34.84 -1.78
N ILE A 249 10.71 34.83 -1.15
CA ILE A 249 10.38 35.73 -0.03
C ILE A 249 11.29 35.48 1.18
N ALA A 250 11.60 34.22 1.49
CA ALA A 250 12.51 33.87 2.56
C ALA A 250 13.94 34.34 2.27
N CYS A 251 14.40 34.24 1.02
CA CYS A 251 15.71 34.74 0.61
C CYS A 251 15.77 36.26 0.66
N ASP A 252 14.72 36.96 0.21
CA ASP A 252 14.60 38.42 0.37
C ASP A 252 14.66 38.82 1.85
N SER A 253 13.96 38.10 2.72
CA SER A 253 13.98 38.31 4.18
C SER A 253 15.38 38.15 4.77
N ASP A 254 16.11 37.09 4.40
CA ASP A 254 17.50 36.88 4.84
C ASP A 254 18.42 38.03 4.40
N VAL A 255 18.25 38.55 3.18
CA VAL A 255 19.05 39.69 2.71
C VAL A 255 18.74 40.93 3.55
N LEU A 256 17.46 41.25 3.76
CA LEU A 256 17.04 42.40 4.56
C LEU A 256 17.53 42.32 6.01
N GLN A 257 17.68 41.11 6.58
CA GLN A 257 18.28 40.93 7.90
C GLN A 257 19.76 41.32 7.98
N THR A 258 20.47 41.33 6.85
CA THR A 258 21.90 41.70 6.77
C THR A 258 22.14 43.14 6.34
N LEU A 259 21.06 43.86 5.98
CA LEU A 259 21.11 45.22 5.46
C LEU A 259 20.57 46.22 6.48
N ASP A 260 21.15 47.42 6.46
CA ASP A 260 20.61 48.57 7.21
C ASP A 260 19.25 48.98 6.63
N GLU A 261 18.35 49.53 7.47
CA GLU A 261 16.99 49.91 7.06
C GLU A 261 16.96 50.85 5.85
N ARG A 262 17.93 51.76 5.75
CA ARG A 262 18.05 52.70 4.63
C ARG A 262 18.29 52.00 3.29
N SER A 263 18.92 50.82 3.31
CA SER A 263 19.23 50.01 2.12
C SER A 263 18.06 49.13 1.66
N HIS A 264 16.98 48.98 2.46
CA HIS A 264 15.84 48.12 2.10
C HIS A 264 15.10 48.62 0.85
N VAL A 265 14.95 49.94 0.73
CA VAL A 265 14.30 50.58 -0.43
C VAL A 265 15.15 50.39 -1.69
N GLU A 266 16.47 50.60 -1.60
CA GLU A 266 17.40 50.39 -2.70
C GLU A 266 17.43 48.93 -3.16
N TYR A 267 17.39 47.98 -2.22
CA TYR A 267 17.29 46.55 -2.51
C TYR A 267 16.01 46.23 -3.30
N GLY A 268 14.86 46.73 -2.85
CA GLY A 268 13.58 46.56 -3.55
C GLY A 268 13.60 47.15 -4.97
N HIS A 269 14.18 48.35 -5.14
CA HIS A 269 14.36 48.96 -6.47
C HIS A 269 15.27 48.14 -7.37
N THR A 270 16.35 47.56 -6.81
CA THR A 270 17.27 46.70 -7.56
C THR A 270 16.54 45.50 -8.16
N ILE A 271 15.68 44.82 -7.38
CA ILE A 271 14.87 43.70 -7.87
C ILE A 271 13.92 44.15 -9.01
N ILE A 272 13.23 45.28 -8.84
CA ILE A 272 12.29 45.80 -9.85
C ILE A 272 13.03 46.16 -11.14
N GLN A 273 14.16 46.84 -11.04
CA GLN A 273 15.00 47.22 -12.18
C GLN A 273 15.52 46.00 -12.92
N PHE A 274 15.94 44.98 -12.17
CA PHE A 274 16.42 43.72 -12.73
C PHE A 274 15.34 43.02 -13.57
N VAL A 275 14.14 42.83 -12.99
CA VAL A 275 13.01 42.21 -13.70
C VAL A 275 12.57 43.05 -14.90
N GLY A 276 12.58 44.38 -14.77
CA GLY A 276 12.23 45.31 -15.85
C GLY A 276 13.15 45.21 -17.08
N LYS A 277 14.45 44.96 -16.89
CA LYS A 277 15.42 44.78 -17.99
C LYS A 277 15.31 43.40 -18.65
N VAL A 278 15.11 42.35 -17.87
CA VAL A 278 14.91 40.97 -18.40
C VAL A 278 13.62 40.86 -19.22
N SER A 279 12.53 41.50 -18.77
CA SER A 279 11.24 41.51 -19.46
C SER A 279 11.30 42.16 -20.85
N LYS A 280 12.14 43.18 -21.04
CA LYS A 280 12.34 43.84 -22.34
C LYS A 280 13.08 42.97 -23.38
N GLN A 281 13.90 42.01 -22.93
CA GLN A 281 14.64 41.08 -23.79
C GLN A 281 13.81 39.85 -24.21
N LYS A 282 12.77 39.48 -23.45
CA LYS A 282 11.91 38.29 -23.64
C LYS A 282 10.81 38.43 -24.71
N ARG A 283 10.93 39.31 -25.71
CA ARG A 283 9.81 39.58 -26.65
C ARG A 283 9.49 38.43 -27.64
N PHE A 284 10.21 37.30 -27.61
CA PHE A 284 9.98 36.20 -28.57
C PHE A 284 10.42 34.81 -28.03
N VAL A 285 9.75 34.26 -27.01
CA VAL A 285 9.74 32.80 -26.77
C VAL A 285 8.38 32.40 -26.19
N LEU A 286 7.71 31.45 -26.87
CA LEU A 286 6.49 30.78 -26.41
C LEU A 286 6.87 29.77 -25.31
N GLU A 287 7.33 30.24 -24.15
CA GLU A 287 7.53 29.43 -22.94
C GLU A 287 6.41 29.75 -21.95
N SER A 288 5.71 28.71 -21.49
CA SER A 288 4.55 28.77 -20.60
C SER A 288 4.90 29.28 -19.19
N GLU A 289 5.16 30.58 -19.05
CA GLU A 289 5.13 31.32 -17.77
C GLU A 289 3.78 32.05 -17.62
N MET A 290 2.66 31.32 -17.81
CA MET A 290 1.31 31.88 -17.67
C MET A 290 1.07 32.41 -16.25
N GLY A 291 1.18 33.74 -16.09
CA GLY A 291 0.60 34.52 -15.00
C GLY A 291 1.36 34.58 -13.66
N SER A 292 2.49 33.89 -13.49
CA SER A 292 3.15 33.79 -12.17
C SER A 292 4.09 34.95 -11.82
N SER A 293 4.89 35.45 -12.78
CA SER A 293 6.01 36.36 -12.48
C SER A 293 5.58 37.71 -11.87
N LYS A 294 4.48 38.32 -12.35
CA LYS A 294 4.00 39.62 -11.84
C LYS A 294 3.43 39.54 -10.43
N GLU A 295 2.58 38.55 -10.15
CA GLU A 295 2.01 38.37 -8.80
C GLU A 295 3.08 37.91 -7.80
N GLN A 296 4.05 37.09 -8.24
CA GLN A 296 5.22 36.74 -7.43
C GLN A 296 6.04 37.98 -7.07
N LEU A 297 6.39 38.81 -8.06
CA LEU A 297 7.12 40.06 -7.83
C LEU A 297 6.35 40.98 -6.89
N LYS A 298 5.04 41.15 -7.09
CA LYS A 298 4.18 41.95 -6.22
C LYS A 298 4.23 41.45 -4.76
N ARG A 299 4.09 40.14 -4.53
CA ARG A 299 4.18 39.55 -3.18
C ARG A 299 5.56 39.79 -2.55
N ARG A 300 6.64 39.65 -3.32
CA ARG A 300 8.01 39.94 -2.85
C ARG A 300 8.18 41.40 -2.44
N ILE A 301 7.81 42.35 -3.31
CA ILE A 301 7.93 43.78 -3.02
C ILE A 301 7.06 44.18 -1.82
N GLN A 302 5.84 43.65 -1.70
CA GLN A 302 4.99 43.88 -0.54
C GLN A 302 5.66 43.39 0.76
N LYS A 303 6.29 42.20 0.73
CA LYS A 303 6.99 41.65 1.89
C LYS A 303 8.25 42.41 2.26
N ILE A 304 8.99 42.90 1.26
CA ILE A 304 10.15 43.80 1.47
C ILE A 304 9.69 45.11 2.11
N ALA A 305 8.60 45.71 1.59
CA ALA A 305 8.08 46.98 2.10
C ALA A 305 7.51 46.89 3.53
N THR A 306 6.98 45.73 3.92
CA THR A 306 6.46 45.48 5.28
C THR A 306 7.44 44.71 6.16
N PHE A 307 8.72 44.65 5.79
CA PHE A 307 9.71 43.86 6.52
C PHE A 307 9.89 44.40 7.94
N GLN A 308 10.03 43.48 8.89
CA GLN A 308 10.34 43.77 10.28
C GLN A 308 11.37 42.74 10.75
N MET A 309 12.32 43.17 11.59
CA MET A 309 13.31 42.29 12.20
C MET A 309 12.62 41.13 12.94
N GLU A 310 13.08 39.91 12.68
CA GLU A 310 12.48 38.72 13.28
C GLU A 310 12.83 38.64 14.77
N SER A 311 11.81 38.63 15.63
CA SER A 311 12.00 38.41 17.06
C SER A 311 12.22 36.93 17.38
N THR A 312 12.96 36.65 18.46
CA THR A 312 13.17 35.30 18.97
C THR A 312 11.84 34.61 19.32
N GLN A 313 10.85 35.37 19.81
CA GLN A 313 9.51 34.87 20.11
C GLN A 313 8.74 34.43 18.84
N LEU A 314 8.89 35.14 17.72
CA LEU A 314 8.28 34.74 16.45
C LEU A 314 8.90 33.45 15.94
N ARG A 315 10.23 33.29 16.08
CA ARG A 315 10.95 32.07 15.70
C ARG A 315 10.49 30.86 16.52
N THR A 316 10.36 30.99 17.84
CA THR A 316 9.88 29.89 18.71
C THR A 316 8.43 29.51 18.42
N LYS A 317 7.54 30.49 18.22
CA LYS A 317 6.15 30.24 17.75
C LYS A 317 6.13 29.49 16.43
N SER A 318 6.99 29.87 15.48
CA SER A 318 7.05 29.21 14.17
C SER A 318 7.50 27.74 14.27
N ILE A 319 8.48 27.44 15.13
CA ILE A 319 8.92 26.06 15.41
C ILE A 319 7.77 25.24 16.00
N ALA A 320 7.05 25.78 16.98
CA ALA A 320 5.91 25.09 17.59
C ALA A 320 4.81 24.77 16.58
N VAL A 321 4.47 25.73 15.70
CA VAL A 321 3.50 25.53 14.62
C VAL A 321 3.97 24.45 13.63
N PHE A 322 5.26 24.44 13.27
CA PHE A 322 5.83 23.42 12.40
C PHE A 322 5.75 22.01 13.00
N ILE A 323 6.10 21.87 14.29
CA ILE A 323 6.01 20.58 15.00
C ILE A 323 4.57 20.08 15.05
N LEU A 324 3.61 20.98 15.37
CA LEU A 324 2.18 20.63 15.40
C LEU A 324 1.68 20.17 14.02
N ALA A 325 2.01 20.91 12.95
CA ALA A 325 1.66 20.52 11.59
C ALA A 325 2.32 19.19 11.19
N GLY A 326 3.57 18.98 11.59
CA GLY A 326 4.29 17.73 11.38
C GLY A 326 3.62 16.54 12.06
N ALA A 327 3.15 16.69 13.30
CA ALA A 327 2.42 15.65 14.01
C ALA A 327 1.11 15.25 13.29
N ILE A 328 0.37 16.24 12.76
CA ILE A 328 -0.87 15.99 11.97
C ILE A 328 -0.54 15.30 10.63
N VAL A 329 0.57 15.65 10.00
CA VAL A 329 0.99 14.98 8.75
C VAL A 329 1.38 13.52 9.05
N ILE A 330 2.14 13.29 10.12
CA ILE A 330 2.61 11.95 10.53
C ILE A 330 1.44 11.07 11.01
N SER A 331 0.36 11.65 11.55
CA SER A 331 -0.81 10.87 11.98
C SER A 331 -1.56 10.18 10.84
N GLN A 332 -1.17 10.39 9.57
CA GLN A 332 -1.66 9.63 8.42
C GLN A 332 -1.03 8.23 8.31
N ILE A 333 0.08 7.96 8.99
CA ILE A 333 0.78 6.68 8.90
C ILE A 333 -0.14 5.49 9.25
N PRO A 334 -0.87 5.48 10.38
CA PRO A 334 -1.76 4.36 10.71
C PRO A 334 -2.84 4.11 9.66
N LEU A 335 -3.39 5.16 9.04
CA LEU A 335 -4.39 5.05 7.98
C LEU A 335 -3.81 4.35 6.75
N VAL A 336 -2.60 4.74 6.33
CA VAL A 336 -1.90 4.11 5.20
C VAL A 336 -1.57 2.65 5.52
N THR A 337 -1.14 2.35 6.75
CA THR A 337 -0.93 0.98 7.21
C THR A 337 -2.21 0.17 7.18
N ALA A 338 -3.34 0.71 7.64
CA ALA A 338 -4.63 0.02 7.60
C ALA A 338 -5.08 -0.29 6.16
N ILE A 339 -4.98 0.69 5.25
CA ILE A 339 -5.26 0.50 3.81
C ILE A 339 -4.32 -0.54 3.18
N ALA A 340 -3.09 -0.64 3.68
CA ALA A 340 -2.08 -1.56 3.18
C ALA A 340 -2.07 -2.92 3.90
N ASN A 341 -2.74 -3.08 5.05
CA ASN A 341 -2.68 -4.28 5.86
C ASN A 341 -3.71 -5.30 5.36
N ASP A 342 -3.40 -5.91 4.23
CA ASP A 342 -3.97 -7.22 3.93
C ASP A 342 -3.36 -8.19 4.97
N ASN A 343 -4.13 -8.58 5.99
CA ASN A 343 -3.82 -9.62 6.99
C ASN A 343 -3.56 -10.97 6.29
N THR A 344 -2.45 -11.07 5.56
CA THR A 344 -2.18 -12.06 4.49
C THR A 344 -1.27 -13.18 4.94
N SER A 345 -0.69 -13.08 6.14
CA SER A 345 0.20 -14.10 6.67
C SER A 345 0.05 -14.19 8.19
N TYR A 346 0.11 -15.42 8.70
CA TYR A 346 0.06 -15.76 10.12
C TYR A 346 1.44 -16.26 10.56
N PRO A 347 2.18 -15.51 11.41
CA PRO A 347 3.50 -15.92 11.85
C PRO A 347 3.41 -17.10 12.82
N PHE A 348 3.75 -18.31 12.36
CA PHE A 348 3.68 -19.51 13.19
C PHE A 348 5.00 -19.74 13.94
N HIS A 349 4.90 -19.75 15.28
CA HIS A 349 6.01 -19.96 16.19
C HIS A 349 5.80 -21.24 17.01
N GLY A 350 5.64 -22.39 16.32
CA GLY A 350 5.61 -23.69 16.97
C GLY A 350 7.01 -24.24 17.20
N ASP A 351 7.47 -24.29 18.45
CA ASP A 351 8.75 -24.93 18.82
C ASP A 351 8.77 -26.45 18.53
N ASN A 352 7.60 -27.03 18.27
CA ASN A 352 7.37 -28.44 17.95
C ASN A 352 7.11 -28.70 16.45
N ALA A 353 7.59 -27.82 15.56
CA ALA A 353 7.41 -27.96 14.13
C ALA A 353 8.65 -28.53 13.41
N ASP A 354 8.44 -29.64 12.71
CA ASP A 354 9.39 -30.21 11.77
C ASP A 354 9.06 -29.75 10.35
N TYR A 355 10.08 -29.27 9.64
CA TYR A 355 9.95 -28.97 8.23
C TYR A 355 10.47 -30.13 7.39
N GLU A 356 9.63 -30.60 6.48
CA GLU A 356 9.93 -31.73 5.61
C GLU A 356 9.81 -31.35 4.13
N ASP A 357 10.52 -32.10 3.28
CA ASP A 357 10.47 -31.93 1.83
C ASP A 357 9.48 -32.94 1.23
N LEU A 358 8.37 -32.43 0.71
CA LEU A 358 7.34 -33.18 0.01
C LEU A 358 7.17 -32.67 -1.43
N ALA A 359 8.15 -31.96 -1.99
CA ALA A 359 8.02 -31.25 -3.26
C ALA A 359 7.60 -32.15 -4.43
N SER A 360 7.95 -33.45 -4.39
CA SER A 360 7.53 -34.43 -5.39
C SER A 360 6.01 -34.59 -5.50
N PHE A 361 5.27 -34.42 -4.40
CA PHE A 361 3.80 -34.50 -4.39
C PHE A 361 3.15 -33.23 -4.94
N PHE A 362 3.86 -32.10 -4.90
CA PHE A 362 3.36 -30.78 -5.29
C PHE A 362 3.86 -30.34 -6.68
N ALA A 363 4.36 -31.26 -7.50
CA ALA A 363 4.86 -30.93 -8.83
C ALA A 363 3.81 -30.19 -9.67
N GLY A 364 4.11 -28.94 -10.04
CA GLY A 364 3.21 -28.07 -10.80
C GLY A 364 2.33 -27.14 -9.97
N TYR A 365 2.43 -27.17 -8.64
CA TYR A 365 1.64 -26.36 -7.72
C TYR A 365 2.52 -25.63 -6.69
N ASP A 366 2.17 -24.39 -6.40
CA ASP A 366 2.68 -23.69 -5.22
C ASP A 366 1.75 -24.04 -4.06
N GLY A 367 2.22 -24.85 -3.11
CA GLY A 367 1.36 -25.38 -2.05
C GLY A 367 2.08 -25.66 -0.75
N SER A 368 1.30 -26.06 0.24
CA SER A 368 1.74 -26.43 1.58
C SER A 368 0.97 -27.64 2.06
N PHE A 369 1.64 -28.46 2.86
CA PHE A 369 1.03 -29.51 3.68
C PHE A 369 1.35 -29.23 5.14
N VAL A 370 0.33 -29.25 5.99
CA VAL A 370 0.49 -29.17 7.44
C VAL A 370 -0.17 -30.40 8.04
N LEU A 371 0.57 -31.12 8.88
CA LEU A 371 0.08 -32.24 9.67
C LEU A 371 0.41 -31.99 11.14
N TYR A 372 -0.53 -32.29 12.03
CA TYR A 372 -0.30 -32.31 13.46
C TYR A 372 -0.63 -33.70 14.02
N ASP A 373 0.36 -34.34 14.63
CA ASP A 373 0.22 -35.61 15.34
C ASP A 373 -0.15 -35.33 16.81
N GLN A 374 -1.38 -35.68 17.19
CA GLN A 374 -1.91 -35.38 18.52
C GLN A 374 -1.15 -36.08 19.66
N LYS A 375 -0.69 -37.31 19.44
CA LYS A 375 -0.01 -38.10 20.46
C LYS A 375 1.45 -37.69 20.60
N ALA A 376 2.10 -37.34 19.50
CA ALA A 376 3.48 -36.88 19.50
C ALA A 376 3.61 -35.39 19.88
N ASP A 377 2.52 -34.63 19.81
CA ASP A 377 2.48 -33.17 19.95
C ASP A 377 3.49 -32.47 19.03
N ARG A 378 3.46 -32.85 17.75
CA ARG A 378 4.39 -32.33 16.73
C ARG A 378 3.68 -31.97 15.45
N TYR A 379 4.16 -30.90 14.81
CA TYR A 379 3.78 -30.52 13.47
C TYR A 379 4.79 -31.06 12.46
N SER A 380 4.32 -31.53 11.31
CA SER A 380 5.12 -31.77 10.11
C SER A 380 4.61 -30.85 9.01
N ILE A 381 5.49 -29.99 8.50
CA ILE A 381 5.12 -28.90 7.59
C ILE A 381 5.99 -28.96 6.34
N TYR A 382 5.35 -29.07 5.18
CA TYR A 382 5.97 -28.78 3.89
C TYR A 382 5.65 -27.33 3.48
N ASN A 383 6.69 -26.60 3.08
CA ASN A 383 6.64 -25.21 2.63
C ASN A 383 6.13 -24.20 3.67
N LYS A 384 7.04 -23.76 4.55
CA LYS A 384 6.75 -22.82 5.65
C LYS A 384 6.02 -21.56 5.19
N GLN A 385 6.55 -20.89 4.17
CA GLN A 385 6.02 -19.59 3.73
C GLN A 385 4.54 -19.71 3.30
N GLN A 386 4.19 -20.80 2.63
CA GLN A 386 2.82 -21.04 2.16
C GLN A 386 1.92 -21.56 3.28
N SER A 387 2.48 -22.31 4.25
CA SER A 387 1.75 -22.76 5.44
C SER A 387 1.24 -21.60 6.31
N GLU A 388 1.94 -20.47 6.25
CA GLU A 388 1.64 -19.23 6.97
C GLU A 388 0.83 -18.24 6.12
N SER A 389 0.73 -18.44 4.80
CA SER A 389 0.02 -17.53 3.90
C SER A 389 -1.48 -17.76 3.96
N ARG A 390 -2.24 -16.71 4.24
CA ARG A 390 -3.71 -16.74 4.29
C ARG A 390 -4.29 -16.60 2.88
N VAL A 391 -5.12 -17.57 2.48
CA VAL A 391 -5.90 -17.55 1.24
C VAL A 391 -7.36 -17.83 1.51
N SER A 392 -8.23 -17.66 0.51
CA SER A 392 -9.67 -17.87 0.72
C SER A 392 -9.94 -19.33 1.10
N PRO A 393 -10.80 -19.60 2.11
CA PRO A 393 -11.07 -20.96 2.55
C PRO A 393 -11.98 -21.74 1.59
N ASP A 394 -12.75 -21.02 0.76
CA ASP A 394 -13.80 -21.58 -0.08
C ASP A 394 -14.67 -22.56 0.73
N SER A 395 -15.04 -23.70 0.14
CA SER A 395 -15.97 -24.64 0.75
C SER A 395 -15.48 -25.30 2.05
N THR A 396 -14.24 -25.08 2.49
CA THR A 396 -13.81 -25.53 3.82
C THR A 396 -14.45 -24.72 4.95
N TYR A 397 -14.87 -23.48 4.69
CA TYR A 397 -15.60 -22.64 5.66
C TYR A 397 -16.95 -23.26 6.08
N LYS A 398 -17.55 -24.12 5.24
CA LYS A 398 -18.85 -24.76 5.49
C LYS A 398 -18.90 -25.57 6.80
N ILE A 399 -17.76 -26.07 7.28
CA ILE A 399 -17.64 -26.71 8.60
C ILE A 399 -18.12 -25.77 9.70
N TYR A 400 -17.68 -24.51 9.64
CA TYR A 400 -17.97 -23.49 10.65
C TYR A 400 -19.32 -22.81 10.39
N SER A 401 -19.70 -22.58 9.13
CA SER A 401 -21.07 -22.14 8.77
C SER A 401 -22.15 -23.06 9.35
N ALA A 402 -21.98 -24.39 9.20
CA ALA A 402 -22.88 -25.37 9.80
C ALA A 402 -22.95 -25.27 11.32
N LEU A 403 -21.78 -25.12 11.96
CA LEU A 403 -21.67 -25.00 13.42
C LEU A 403 -22.38 -23.74 13.92
N PHE A 404 -22.16 -22.60 13.27
CA PHE A 404 -22.78 -21.33 13.62
C PHE A 404 -24.30 -21.36 13.42
N ALA A 405 -24.78 -22.03 12.38
CA ALA A 405 -26.21 -22.20 12.14
C ALA A 405 -26.89 -23.06 13.20
N LEU A 406 -26.21 -24.10 13.71
CA LEU A 406 -26.69 -24.91 14.84
C LEU A 406 -26.71 -24.10 16.15
N GLU A 407 -25.63 -23.37 16.45
CA GLU A 407 -25.53 -22.49 17.63
C GLU A 407 -26.54 -21.34 17.60
N SER A 408 -26.90 -20.86 16.41
CA SER A 408 -27.91 -19.83 16.20
C SER A 408 -29.34 -20.38 16.09
N HIS A 409 -29.53 -21.70 16.20
CA HIS A 409 -30.81 -22.39 16.02
C HIS A 409 -31.48 -22.16 14.66
N VAL A 410 -30.71 -21.80 13.63
CA VAL A 410 -31.18 -21.72 12.23
C VAL A 410 -31.54 -23.12 11.73
N ILE A 411 -30.73 -24.11 12.09
CA ILE A 411 -31.03 -25.53 11.96
C ILE A 411 -30.86 -26.21 13.32
N THR A 412 -31.38 -27.42 13.44
CA THR A 412 -31.20 -28.27 14.63
C THR A 412 -30.64 -29.63 14.23
N ASN A 413 -30.18 -30.41 15.21
CA ASN A 413 -29.64 -31.76 14.97
C ASN A 413 -30.63 -32.66 14.21
N ASP A 414 -31.92 -32.54 14.53
CA ASP A 414 -32.99 -33.37 13.94
C ASP A 414 -33.67 -32.71 12.73
N HIS A 415 -33.54 -31.38 12.57
CA HIS A 415 -34.17 -30.63 11.49
C HIS A 415 -33.14 -29.72 10.81
N SER A 416 -32.57 -30.22 9.71
CA SER A 416 -31.62 -29.47 8.88
C SER A 416 -32.04 -29.39 7.41
N THR A 417 -33.28 -29.76 7.09
CA THR A 417 -33.78 -29.76 5.71
C THR A 417 -34.13 -28.34 5.26
N LEU A 418 -33.53 -27.87 4.16
CA LEU A 418 -33.95 -26.67 3.43
C LEU A 418 -34.51 -27.07 2.06
N ALA A 419 -35.65 -26.48 1.71
CA ALA A 419 -36.33 -26.74 0.45
C ALA A 419 -35.62 -26.02 -0.70
N TRP A 420 -35.43 -26.72 -1.82
CA TRP A 420 -34.85 -26.12 -3.01
C TRP A 420 -35.85 -25.15 -3.66
N ARG A 421 -35.43 -23.91 -3.87
CA ARG A 421 -36.27 -22.84 -4.44
C ARG A 421 -36.54 -22.96 -5.94
N GLY A 422 -36.14 -24.06 -6.57
CA GLY A 422 -36.35 -24.31 -8.00
C GLY A 422 -35.39 -23.56 -8.93
N VAL A 423 -34.34 -22.92 -8.38
CA VAL A 423 -33.31 -22.24 -9.18
C VAL A 423 -32.32 -23.28 -9.72
N PRO A 424 -32.22 -23.49 -11.04
CA PRO A 424 -31.33 -24.50 -11.61
C PRO A 424 -29.85 -24.19 -11.34
N SER A 425 -29.14 -25.17 -10.79
CA SER A 425 -27.69 -25.20 -10.61
C SER A 425 -27.05 -26.12 -11.67
N PRO A 426 -25.79 -25.83 -12.10
CA PRO A 426 -25.00 -26.71 -12.96
C PRO A 426 -24.84 -28.14 -12.43
N TYR A 427 -24.91 -28.33 -11.11
CA TYR A 427 -24.72 -29.63 -10.47
C TYR A 427 -26.08 -30.25 -10.15
N ALA A 428 -26.35 -31.43 -10.71
CA ALA A 428 -27.63 -32.12 -10.49
C ALA A 428 -27.89 -32.38 -9.00
N GLU A 429 -26.84 -32.64 -8.22
CA GLU A 429 -26.89 -32.87 -6.78
C GLU A 429 -27.40 -31.66 -5.99
N TRP A 430 -27.32 -30.44 -6.56
CA TRP A 430 -27.76 -29.20 -5.93
C TRP A 430 -29.24 -28.90 -6.20
N ASN A 431 -29.84 -29.54 -7.20
CA ASN A 431 -31.20 -29.28 -7.69
C ASN A 431 -32.26 -30.13 -6.96
N ARG A 432 -32.21 -30.10 -5.63
CA ARG A 432 -33.12 -30.83 -4.73
C ARG A 432 -33.01 -30.29 -3.32
N ASP A 433 -34.00 -30.60 -2.49
CA ASP A 433 -33.97 -30.33 -1.05
C ASP A 433 -32.70 -30.94 -0.41
N GLN A 434 -32.13 -30.22 0.55
CA GLN A 434 -30.88 -30.61 1.17
C GLN A 434 -31.01 -30.70 2.68
N THR A 435 -30.36 -31.69 3.26
CA THR A 435 -30.02 -31.72 4.69
C THR A 435 -28.59 -31.24 4.87
N LEU A 436 -28.17 -30.99 6.11
CA LEU A 436 -26.77 -30.66 6.40
C LEU A 436 -25.81 -31.71 5.80
N ASN A 437 -26.14 -32.99 5.92
CA ASN A 437 -25.29 -34.08 5.41
C ASN A 437 -25.22 -34.11 3.88
N THR A 438 -26.34 -33.95 3.18
CA THR A 438 -26.31 -33.95 1.71
C THR A 438 -25.64 -32.69 1.16
N ALA A 439 -25.90 -31.54 1.78
CA ALA A 439 -25.26 -30.27 1.44
C ALA A 439 -23.75 -30.30 1.68
N MET A 440 -23.28 -30.84 2.81
CA MET A 440 -21.86 -30.94 3.12
C MET A 440 -21.14 -31.86 2.12
N LYS A 441 -21.73 -33.03 1.84
CA LYS A 441 -21.18 -34.04 0.92
C LYS A 441 -21.06 -33.54 -0.51
N SER A 442 -22.11 -32.91 -1.05
CA SER A 442 -22.12 -32.37 -2.42
C SER A 442 -21.70 -30.89 -2.48
N SER A 443 -21.16 -30.37 -1.38
CA SER A 443 -20.72 -28.99 -1.20
C SER A 443 -21.69 -27.93 -1.74
N VAL A 444 -22.99 -28.07 -1.44
CA VAL A 444 -24.06 -27.25 -2.03
C VAL A 444 -24.00 -25.80 -1.55
N ASN A 445 -23.53 -24.85 -2.37
CA ASN A 445 -23.30 -23.46 -1.95
C ASN A 445 -24.57 -22.78 -1.40
N TRP A 446 -25.69 -22.87 -2.13
CA TRP A 446 -26.91 -22.15 -1.77
C TRP A 446 -27.42 -22.51 -0.37
N TYR A 447 -27.22 -23.77 0.07
CA TYR A 447 -27.63 -24.21 1.40
C TYR A 447 -26.90 -23.43 2.49
N PHE A 448 -25.56 -23.33 2.40
CA PHE A 448 -24.74 -22.62 3.38
C PHE A 448 -24.88 -21.10 3.28
N GLN A 449 -25.13 -20.57 2.07
CA GLN A 449 -25.46 -19.15 1.91
C GLN A 449 -26.79 -18.82 2.61
N GLU A 450 -27.81 -19.68 2.51
CA GLU A 450 -29.06 -19.49 3.26
C GLU A 450 -28.86 -19.61 4.78
N LEU A 451 -27.98 -20.51 5.24
CA LEU A 451 -27.60 -20.58 6.65
C LEU A 451 -26.93 -19.30 7.14
N ASP A 452 -25.90 -18.84 6.42
CA ASP A 452 -25.14 -17.63 6.75
C ASP A 452 -26.07 -16.39 6.75
N GLN A 453 -26.98 -16.30 5.77
CA GLN A 453 -27.96 -15.22 5.68
C GLN A 453 -28.95 -15.23 6.85
N ALA A 454 -29.41 -16.41 7.27
CA ALA A 454 -30.31 -16.56 8.41
C ALA A 454 -29.62 -16.30 9.77
N THR A 455 -28.35 -16.68 9.92
CA THR A 455 -27.53 -16.36 11.10
C THR A 455 -27.25 -14.85 11.19
N GLY A 456 -27.00 -14.20 10.05
CA GLY A 456 -26.78 -12.76 9.95
C GLY A 456 -25.32 -12.35 10.20
N ILE A 457 -24.87 -11.32 9.48
CA ILE A 457 -23.46 -10.94 9.38
C ILE A 457 -22.81 -10.56 10.71
N ASP A 458 -23.54 -9.92 11.62
CA ASP A 458 -23.01 -9.52 12.94
C ASP A 458 -22.73 -10.74 13.83
N HIS A 459 -23.61 -11.75 13.82
CA HIS A 459 -23.39 -13.00 14.54
C HIS A 459 -22.25 -13.80 13.91
N LEU A 460 -22.18 -13.87 12.57
CA LEU A 460 -21.07 -14.51 11.87
C LEU A 460 -19.73 -13.87 12.24
N GLN A 461 -19.65 -12.53 12.25
CA GLN A 461 -18.45 -11.82 12.70
C GLN A 461 -18.10 -12.19 14.15
N ALA A 462 -19.08 -12.20 15.06
CA ALA A 462 -18.85 -12.56 16.46
C ALA A 462 -18.33 -14.00 16.62
N TYR A 463 -18.89 -14.96 15.89
CA TYR A 463 -18.43 -16.34 15.92
C TYR A 463 -17.04 -16.51 15.30
N LEU A 464 -16.74 -15.86 14.17
CA LEU A 464 -15.42 -15.88 13.55
C LEU A 464 -14.36 -15.33 14.51
N SER A 465 -14.66 -14.23 15.22
CA SER A 465 -13.80 -13.68 16.26
C SER A 465 -13.69 -14.58 17.49
N GLN A 466 -14.78 -15.26 17.90
CA GLN A 466 -14.74 -16.22 19.01
C GLN A 466 -13.78 -17.38 18.74
N ILE A 467 -13.78 -17.91 17.50
CA ILE A 467 -12.93 -19.06 17.14
C ILE A 467 -11.55 -18.64 16.62
N GLY A 468 -11.30 -17.34 16.44
CA GLY A 468 -10.06 -16.80 15.87
C GLY A 468 -9.83 -17.22 14.42
N TYR A 469 -10.86 -17.12 13.57
CA TYR A 469 -10.79 -17.60 12.18
C TYR A 469 -9.98 -16.66 11.28
N GLY A 470 -8.69 -16.97 11.10
CA GLY A 470 -7.87 -16.32 10.08
C GLY A 470 -7.84 -14.80 10.22
N ASN A 471 -8.20 -14.08 9.14
CA ASN A 471 -8.30 -12.62 9.16
C ASN A 471 -9.66 -12.08 9.62
N GLU A 472 -10.62 -12.97 9.93
CA GLU A 472 -11.96 -12.65 10.44
C GLU A 472 -12.78 -11.67 9.58
N ASN A 473 -12.39 -11.47 8.32
CA ASN A 473 -12.91 -10.37 7.52
C ASN A 473 -14.13 -10.78 6.68
N VAL A 474 -15.32 -10.31 7.06
CA VAL A 474 -16.58 -10.57 6.36
C VAL A 474 -17.04 -9.45 5.40
N SER A 475 -16.19 -8.46 5.12
CA SER A 475 -16.56 -7.29 4.30
C SER A 475 -16.96 -7.61 2.85
N GLY A 476 -16.67 -8.82 2.37
CA GLY A 476 -17.12 -9.34 1.08
C GLY A 476 -18.62 -9.63 0.99
N GLY A 477 -19.38 -9.41 2.06
CA GLY A 477 -20.83 -9.57 2.09
C GLY A 477 -21.27 -11.00 2.43
N VAL A 478 -22.41 -11.11 3.11
CA VAL A 478 -22.90 -12.36 3.76
C VAL A 478 -22.98 -13.57 2.83
N ASP A 479 -23.26 -13.36 1.54
CA ASP A 479 -23.43 -14.45 0.59
C ASP A 479 -22.11 -14.95 -0.03
N SER A 480 -20.98 -14.23 0.14
CA SER A 480 -19.77 -14.50 -0.64
C SER A 480 -18.43 -14.25 0.04
N PHE A 481 -18.38 -13.72 1.27
CA PHE A 481 -17.13 -13.35 1.94
C PHE A 481 -16.08 -14.49 2.03
N TRP A 482 -16.52 -15.75 1.98
CA TRP A 482 -15.66 -16.94 2.06
C TRP A 482 -15.30 -17.58 0.70
N MET A 483 -15.84 -17.09 -0.43
CA MET A 483 -15.59 -17.61 -1.78
C MET A 483 -14.73 -16.65 -2.59
N GLU A 484 -13.42 -16.92 -2.69
CA GLU A 484 -12.44 -16.06 -3.38
C GLU A 484 -12.51 -14.55 -3.02
N SER A 485 -12.90 -14.27 -1.76
CA SER A 485 -13.31 -12.95 -1.27
C SER A 485 -12.51 -12.51 -0.03
N SER A 486 -13.12 -11.73 0.88
CA SER A 486 -12.47 -11.02 1.98
C SER A 486 -11.89 -11.95 3.05
N LEU A 487 -12.57 -13.04 3.38
CA LEU A 487 -12.18 -13.97 4.44
C LEU A 487 -11.02 -14.85 3.96
N LYS A 488 -9.96 -14.91 4.76
CA LYS A 488 -8.75 -15.67 4.46
C LYS A 488 -8.20 -16.34 5.70
N ILE A 489 -7.67 -17.55 5.53
CA ILE A 489 -7.05 -18.37 6.58
C ILE A 489 -5.85 -19.14 6.00
N SER A 490 -4.81 -19.36 6.80
CA SER A 490 -3.62 -20.09 6.38
C SER A 490 -3.74 -21.60 6.66
N PRO A 491 -2.95 -22.47 5.98
CA PRO A 491 -2.96 -23.90 6.25
C PRO A 491 -2.68 -24.26 7.71
N VAL A 492 -1.77 -23.55 8.38
CA VAL A 492 -1.47 -23.82 9.79
C VAL A 492 -2.62 -23.42 10.71
N GLU A 493 -3.31 -22.31 10.41
CA GLU A 493 -4.51 -21.89 11.13
C GLU A 493 -5.66 -22.88 10.94
N GLN A 494 -5.84 -23.46 9.74
CA GLN A 494 -6.83 -24.51 9.50
C GLN A 494 -6.60 -25.71 10.42
N VAL A 495 -5.35 -26.18 10.57
CA VAL A 495 -5.02 -27.30 11.48
C VAL A 495 -5.26 -26.93 12.94
N LEU A 496 -4.89 -25.71 13.36
CA LEU A 496 -5.18 -25.21 14.71
C LEU A 496 -6.68 -25.20 14.99
N LEU A 497 -7.47 -24.63 14.09
CA LEU A 497 -8.92 -24.54 14.23
C LEU A 497 -9.60 -25.91 14.15
N LEU A 498 -9.12 -26.85 13.33
CA LEU A 498 -9.63 -28.21 13.29
C LEU A 498 -9.40 -28.96 14.61
N ARG A 499 -8.24 -28.75 15.24
CA ARG A 499 -7.96 -29.31 16.56
C ARG A 499 -8.88 -28.70 17.62
N SER A 500 -9.04 -27.38 17.62
CA SER A 500 -9.96 -26.69 18.54
C SER A 500 -11.41 -27.14 18.32
N PHE A 501 -11.84 -27.32 17.06
CA PHE A 501 -13.15 -27.88 16.72
C PHE A 501 -13.31 -29.31 17.25
N TYR A 502 -12.31 -30.17 17.04
CA TYR A 502 -12.39 -31.57 17.44
C TYR A 502 -12.48 -31.76 18.95
N PHE A 503 -11.75 -30.96 19.73
CA PHE A 503 -11.81 -31.00 21.20
C PHE A 503 -12.82 -30.00 21.80
N ASN A 504 -13.64 -29.36 20.97
CA ASN A 504 -14.61 -28.34 21.36
C ASN A 504 -14.01 -27.24 22.27
N GLN A 505 -12.80 -26.78 21.95
CA GLN A 505 -12.11 -25.73 22.71
C GLN A 505 -12.79 -24.35 22.57
N PHE A 506 -13.74 -24.23 21.64
CA PHE A 506 -14.55 -23.02 21.44
C PHE A 506 -15.65 -22.83 22.49
N GLY A 507 -16.04 -23.91 23.19
CA GLY A 507 -17.12 -23.88 24.19
C GLY A 507 -18.53 -23.90 23.58
N PHE A 508 -18.71 -24.51 22.41
CA PHE A 508 -20.01 -24.71 21.77
C PHE A 508 -20.75 -25.92 22.34
N GLN A 509 -22.01 -26.14 21.96
CA GLN A 509 -22.78 -27.28 22.44
C GLN A 509 -22.22 -28.59 21.84
N GLU A 510 -21.90 -29.57 22.70
CA GLU A 510 -21.37 -30.87 22.27
C GLU A 510 -22.21 -31.57 21.17
N PRO A 511 -23.56 -31.58 21.25
CA PRO A 511 -24.37 -32.14 20.16
C PRO A 511 -24.14 -31.45 18.81
N HIS A 512 -23.89 -30.14 18.78
CA HIS A 512 -23.65 -29.41 17.54
C HIS A 512 -22.29 -29.76 16.94
N ILE A 513 -21.25 -29.86 17.78
CA ILE A 513 -19.93 -30.34 17.35
C ILE A 513 -20.04 -31.74 16.77
N GLN A 514 -20.73 -32.66 17.45
CA GLN A 514 -20.89 -34.04 16.97
C GLN A 514 -21.67 -34.10 15.65
N THR A 515 -22.73 -33.30 15.49
CA THR A 515 -23.49 -33.20 14.25
C THR A 515 -22.59 -32.77 13.08
N VAL A 516 -21.73 -31.78 13.27
CA VAL A 516 -20.80 -31.33 12.23
C VAL A 516 -19.71 -32.38 11.97
N LYS A 517 -19.16 -33.02 13.01
CA LYS A 517 -18.18 -34.13 12.85
C LYS A 517 -18.76 -35.26 12.00
N ASN A 518 -20.01 -35.65 12.25
CA ASN A 518 -20.71 -36.67 11.46
C ASN A 518 -20.89 -36.22 10.00
N ALA A 519 -21.18 -34.94 9.76
CA ALA A 519 -21.38 -34.39 8.41
C ALA A 519 -20.10 -34.36 7.56
N ILE A 520 -18.92 -34.29 8.19
CA ILE A 520 -17.61 -34.29 7.52
C ILE A 520 -16.91 -35.65 7.51
N ALA A 521 -17.52 -36.69 8.10
CA ALA A 521 -17.01 -38.05 8.04
C ALA A 521 -17.11 -38.59 6.60
N LEU A 522 -16.00 -39.04 6.03
CA LEU A 522 -15.91 -39.44 4.61
C LEU A 522 -15.96 -40.95 4.44
N GLU A 523 -14.98 -41.65 5.02
CA GLU A 523 -14.86 -43.10 4.91
C GLU A 523 -13.98 -43.70 6.01
N GLU A 524 -14.28 -44.94 6.38
CA GLU A 524 -13.46 -45.74 7.30
C GLU A 524 -12.77 -46.87 6.52
N LYS A 525 -11.44 -46.97 6.66
CA LYS A 525 -10.61 -48.01 6.02
C LYS A 525 -9.52 -48.49 6.97
N ASP A 526 -9.31 -49.80 7.04
CA ASP A 526 -8.27 -50.44 7.86
C ASP A 526 -8.26 -49.99 9.34
N GLY A 527 -9.44 -49.67 9.90
CA GLY A 527 -9.59 -49.19 11.28
C GLY A 527 -9.17 -47.73 11.50
N ALA A 528 -9.08 -46.94 10.42
CA ALA A 528 -8.88 -45.50 10.43
C ALA A 528 -10.09 -44.79 9.79
N LEU A 529 -10.69 -43.84 10.52
CA LEU A 529 -11.77 -42.98 10.02
C LEU A 529 -11.18 -41.70 9.44
N LEU A 530 -11.40 -41.46 8.16
CA LEU A 530 -11.05 -40.21 7.48
C LEU A 530 -12.26 -39.26 7.53
N SER A 531 -12.03 -38.07 8.07
CA SER A 531 -12.98 -36.96 8.09
C SER A 531 -12.34 -35.75 7.45
N GLY A 532 -13.09 -35.00 6.64
CA GLY A 532 -12.52 -33.81 5.99
C GLY A 532 -13.47 -33.09 5.06
N LYS A 533 -12.99 -31.97 4.53
CA LYS A 533 -13.71 -31.13 3.59
C LYS A 533 -12.80 -30.56 2.52
N THR A 534 -13.25 -30.65 1.28
CA THR A 534 -12.63 -30.02 0.11
C THR A 534 -13.05 -28.56 -0.04
N GLY A 535 -12.18 -27.73 -0.60
CA GLY A 535 -12.47 -26.38 -1.07
C GLY A 535 -11.85 -26.14 -2.44
N THR A 536 -12.59 -25.50 -3.34
CA THR A 536 -12.11 -25.15 -4.67
C THR A 536 -12.53 -23.72 -4.97
N GLY A 537 -11.54 -22.84 -5.05
CA GLY A 537 -11.66 -21.47 -5.49
C GLY A 537 -11.39 -21.36 -6.98
N ALA A 538 -12.35 -20.79 -7.68
CA ALA A 538 -12.31 -20.62 -9.12
C ALA A 538 -12.42 -19.13 -9.46
N VAL A 539 -11.47 -18.63 -10.27
CA VAL A 539 -11.45 -17.24 -10.73
C VAL A 539 -11.41 -17.21 -12.25
N ASN A 540 -12.34 -16.49 -12.87
CA ASN A 540 -12.47 -16.40 -14.33
C ASN A 540 -12.47 -17.80 -15.02
N HIS A 541 -13.27 -18.71 -14.47
CA HIS A 541 -13.46 -20.11 -14.89
C HIS A 541 -12.21 -21.00 -14.78
N LYS A 542 -11.20 -20.60 -14.02
CA LYS A 542 -10.00 -21.39 -13.75
C LYS A 542 -9.91 -21.73 -12.27
N GLU A 543 -9.69 -23.00 -11.97
CA GLU A 543 -9.43 -23.47 -10.61
C GLU A 543 -8.02 -23.04 -10.19
N THR A 544 -7.95 -22.10 -9.26
CA THR A 544 -6.69 -21.45 -8.85
C THR A 544 -6.32 -21.69 -7.39
N ASN A 545 -7.26 -22.21 -6.58
CA ASN A 545 -7.10 -22.40 -5.15
C ASN A 545 -7.77 -23.72 -4.73
N GLY A 546 -6.97 -24.70 -4.29
CA GLY A 546 -7.44 -26.03 -3.90
C GLY A 546 -7.15 -26.32 -2.44
N TRP A 547 -8.14 -26.81 -1.72
CA TRP A 547 -8.05 -27.18 -0.32
C TRP A 547 -8.54 -28.60 -0.07
N PHE A 548 -7.83 -29.30 0.82
CA PHE A 548 -8.39 -30.42 1.57
C PHE A 548 -7.90 -30.37 3.01
N ILE A 549 -8.84 -30.26 3.94
CA ILE A 549 -8.56 -30.16 5.37
C ILE A 549 -9.35 -31.23 6.12
N GLY A 550 -8.84 -31.69 7.26
CA GLY A 550 -9.54 -32.69 8.03
C GLY A 550 -8.69 -33.35 9.10
N TYR A 551 -9.12 -34.55 9.50
CA TYR A 551 -8.39 -35.38 10.44
C TYR A 551 -8.61 -36.88 10.17
N VAL A 552 -7.64 -37.68 10.61
CA VAL A 552 -7.71 -39.15 10.60
C VAL A 552 -7.72 -39.65 12.04
N GLU A 553 -8.77 -40.37 12.40
CA GLU A 553 -8.88 -41.05 13.70
C GLU A 553 -8.43 -42.50 13.55
N THR A 554 -7.42 -42.89 14.34
CA THR A 554 -6.92 -44.26 14.42
C THR A 554 -7.17 -44.82 15.82
N LYS A 555 -6.93 -46.12 16.05
CA LYS A 555 -7.17 -46.80 17.34
C LYS A 555 -6.53 -46.13 18.57
N GLY A 556 -5.52 -45.27 18.41
CA GLY A 556 -4.87 -44.60 19.55
C GLY A 556 -4.21 -43.27 19.24
N ASN A 557 -4.59 -42.63 18.14
CA ASN A 557 -4.07 -41.32 17.75
C ASN A 557 -5.02 -40.61 16.79
N THR A 558 -4.98 -39.28 16.78
CA THR A 558 -5.70 -38.44 15.82
C THR A 558 -4.70 -37.54 15.12
N TYR A 559 -4.79 -37.49 13.80
CA TYR A 559 -3.90 -36.68 12.96
C TYR A 559 -4.70 -35.59 12.27
N PHE A 560 -4.35 -34.33 12.49
CA PHE A 560 -5.03 -33.19 11.85
C PHE A 560 -4.21 -32.71 10.66
N PHE A 561 -4.84 -32.41 9.54
CA PHE A 561 -4.12 -31.98 8.35
C PHE A 561 -4.81 -30.84 7.61
N ALA A 562 -4.00 -30.08 6.87
CA ALA A 562 -4.45 -29.15 5.86
C ALA A 562 -3.49 -29.14 4.68
N THR A 563 -4.04 -29.31 3.48
CA THR A 563 -3.33 -29.15 2.22
C THR A 563 -3.93 -27.99 1.46
N ASN A 564 -3.08 -27.04 1.06
CA ASN A 564 -3.44 -26.01 0.09
C ASN A 564 -2.54 -26.13 -1.15
N ILE A 565 -3.16 -25.97 -2.31
CA ILE A 565 -2.45 -25.83 -3.59
C ILE A 565 -2.95 -24.58 -4.32
N GLN A 566 -2.03 -23.84 -4.90
CA GLN A 566 -2.29 -22.71 -5.77
C GLN A 566 -1.55 -22.89 -7.09
N GLY A 567 -2.17 -22.41 -8.16
CA GLY A 567 -1.67 -22.57 -9.51
C GLY A 567 -2.49 -21.76 -10.50
N LYS A 568 -2.02 -21.69 -11.74
CA LYS A 568 -2.73 -20.92 -12.79
C LYS A 568 -4.03 -21.60 -13.23
N GLU A 569 -4.06 -22.93 -13.19
CA GLU A 569 -5.19 -23.80 -13.56
C GLU A 569 -5.10 -25.12 -12.75
N HIS A 570 -6.19 -25.89 -12.72
CA HIS A 570 -6.28 -27.23 -12.13
C HIS A 570 -5.87 -27.35 -10.65
N SER A 571 -6.01 -26.26 -9.90
CA SER A 571 -5.77 -26.24 -8.45
C SER A 571 -7.09 -26.43 -7.73
N SER A 572 -7.56 -27.68 -7.68
CA SER A 572 -8.87 -28.03 -7.12
C SER A 572 -8.77 -28.75 -5.78
N GLY A 573 -9.87 -28.78 -5.05
CA GLY A 573 -10.01 -29.50 -3.79
C GLY A 573 -9.83 -31.01 -3.96
N SER A 574 -10.31 -31.59 -5.06
CA SER A 574 -10.04 -33.00 -5.35
C SER A 574 -8.55 -33.28 -5.56
N LYS A 575 -7.82 -32.37 -6.22
CA LYS A 575 -6.37 -32.51 -6.39
C LYS A 575 -5.62 -32.35 -5.07
N ALA A 576 -6.02 -31.41 -4.23
CA ALA A 576 -5.49 -31.28 -2.88
C ALA A 576 -5.74 -32.54 -2.04
N ALA A 577 -6.90 -33.17 -2.19
CA ALA A 577 -7.24 -34.42 -1.52
C ALA A 577 -6.37 -35.59 -2.03
N GLU A 578 -6.15 -35.73 -3.34
CA GLU A 578 -5.23 -36.74 -3.91
C GLU A 578 -3.81 -36.64 -3.34
N ILE A 579 -3.28 -35.41 -3.27
CA ILE A 579 -1.96 -35.12 -2.70
C ILE A 579 -1.93 -35.55 -1.23
N THR A 580 -2.95 -35.14 -0.47
CA THR A 580 -3.07 -35.45 0.95
C THR A 580 -3.10 -36.95 1.21
N LEU A 581 -3.96 -37.68 0.49
CA LEU A 581 -4.10 -39.13 0.64
C LEU A 581 -2.79 -39.86 0.29
N SER A 582 -2.07 -39.37 -0.72
CA SER A 582 -0.75 -39.92 -1.09
C SER A 582 0.28 -39.73 0.03
N ILE A 583 0.32 -38.55 0.65
CA ILE A 583 1.21 -38.24 1.77
C ILE A 583 0.83 -39.05 3.01
N LEU A 584 -0.46 -39.12 3.37
CA LEU A 584 -0.94 -39.90 4.51
C LEU A 584 -0.65 -41.41 4.35
N LYS A 585 -0.71 -41.90 3.11
CA LYS A 585 -0.35 -43.28 2.76
C LYS A 585 1.14 -43.55 2.89
N GLU A 586 1.99 -42.65 2.38
CA GLU A 586 3.44 -42.76 2.56
C GLU A 586 3.83 -42.75 4.05
N LYS A 587 3.16 -41.90 4.84
CA LYS A 587 3.35 -41.84 6.30
C LYS A 587 2.74 -43.02 7.06
N GLY A 588 2.01 -43.92 6.39
CA GLY A 588 1.35 -45.07 7.00
C GLY A 588 0.20 -44.73 7.94
N ILE A 589 -0.36 -43.51 7.83
CA ILE A 589 -1.46 -43.02 8.67
C ILE A 589 -2.81 -43.50 8.13
N TYR A 590 -2.98 -43.53 6.81
CA TYR A 590 -4.22 -43.91 6.12
C TYR A 590 -3.90 -44.77 4.90
N GLU A 591 -4.56 -45.93 4.74
CA GLU A 591 -4.27 -46.95 3.71
C GLU A 591 -2.82 -47.48 3.70
N SER A 592 -2.36 -48.05 4.83
CA SER A 592 -1.02 -48.65 4.93
C SER A 592 -0.74 -49.70 3.82
N PRO A 593 0.44 -49.68 3.16
CA PRO A 593 0.81 -50.75 2.24
C PRO A 593 0.85 -52.08 3.02
N ARG A 594 0.06 -53.07 2.57
CA ARG A 594 0.12 -54.43 3.13
C ARG A 594 1.58 -54.88 3.17
N ARG A 595 2.10 -55.17 4.37
CA ARG A 595 3.39 -55.86 4.53
C ARG A 595 3.28 -57.18 3.77
N VAL A 596 3.98 -57.29 2.65
CA VAL A 596 4.24 -58.57 2.01
C VAL A 596 5.12 -59.34 2.98
N ASN A 597 4.53 -60.26 3.74
CA ASN A 597 5.27 -61.23 4.54
C ASN A 597 6.26 -61.93 3.58
N ARG A 598 7.55 -61.78 3.85
CA ARG A 598 8.60 -62.65 3.29
C ARG A 598 8.69 -63.93 4.08
#